data_AF-A0A969TLS5-F1
#
_entry.id   AF-A0A969TLS5-F1
#
_cell.length_a   1.000
_cell.length_b   1.000
_cell.length_c   1.000
_cell.angle_alpha   90.00
_cell.angle_beta   90.00
_cell.angle_gamma   90.00
#
_symmetry.space_group_name_H-M   'P 1'
#
loop_
_entity.id
_entity.type
_entity.pdbx_description
1 polymer ?
#
loop_
_entity_poly.entity_id
_entity_poly.type
_entity_poly.pdbx_seq_one_letter_code
_entity_poly.pdbx_strand_id
1 'polypeptide(L)'
;MTEEFQLLMDMLTQHAELLERIAIAVEATQDAPNYQIDLSDFASFDWSSIGAIVEHSDRDGAAIVLWRRNRYLRRSAANKFQPAIWFSRSLGKDDEGNNRYERLITFKELPEAEPLPEKVRRLG
;
A
#
# COMPACT_ATOMS: atom_id res chain seq x y z
N MET A 1 -25.86 -37.03 11.56
CA MET A 1 -24.79 -36.08 11.92
C MET A 1 -24.92 -35.86 13.42
N THR A 2 -23.88 -36.09 14.22
CA THR A 2 -23.97 -36.05 15.70
C THR A 2 -23.94 -34.60 16.21
N GLU A 3 -24.58 -34.32 17.35
CA GLU A 3 -24.57 -32.98 17.99
C GLU A 3 -23.15 -32.48 18.27
N GLU A 4 -22.23 -33.39 18.62
CA GLU A 4 -20.80 -33.12 18.82
C GLU A 4 -20.13 -32.58 17.54
N PHE A 5 -20.52 -33.09 16.38
CA PHE A 5 -20.03 -32.61 15.10
C PHE A 5 -20.55 -31.21 14.78
N GLN A 6 -21.82 -30.94 15.10
CA GLN A 6 -22.39 -29.60 14.93
C GLN A 6 -21.68 -28.58 15.82
N LEU A 7 -21.48 -28.91 17.10
CA LEU A 7 -20.76 -28.05 18.04
C LEU A 7 -19.33 -27.74 17.57
N LEU A 8 -18.63 -28.75 17.04
CA LEU A 8 -17.29 -28.57 16.48
C LEU A 8 -17.30 -27.61 15.28
N MET A 9 -18.26 -27.75 14.36
CA MET A 9 -18.38 -26.89 13.19
C MET A 9 -18.74 -25.44 13.55
N ASP A 10 -19.61 -25.25 14.53
CA ASP A 10 -19.98 -23.93 15.03
C ASP A 10 -18.77 -23.24 15.66
N MET A 11 -18.00 -23.97 16.46
CA MET A 11 -16.76 -23.46 17.06
C MET A 11 -15.70 -23.11 16.00
N LEU A 12 -15.53 -23.93 14.96
CA LEU A 12 -14.62 -23.63 13.85
C LEU A 12 -15.02 -22.37 13.10
N THR A 13 -16.32 -22.17 12.88
CA THR A 13 -16.85 -20.98 12.20
C THR A 13 -16.59 -19.73 13.03
N GLN A 14 -16.89 -19.79 14.33
CA GLN A 14 -16.63 -18.68 15.25
C GLN A 14 -15.13 -18.34 15.34
N HIS A 15 -14.25 -19.35 15.33
CA HIS A 15 -12.80 -19.12 15.29
C HIS A 15 -12.36 -18.45 13.98
N ALA A 16 -12.88 -18.88 12.84
CA ALA A 16 -12.56 -18.26 11.56
C ALA A 16 -12.96 -16.77 11.52
N GLU A 17 -14.15 -16.43 12.02
CA GLU A 17 -14.62 -15.04 12.12
C GLU A 17 -13.76 -14.19 13.06
N LEU A 18 -13.35 -14.75 14.20
CA LEU A 18 -12.46 -14.06 15.14
C LEU A 18 -11.08 -13.80 14.54
N LEU A 19 -10.52 -14.79 13.83
CA LEU A 19 -9.23 -14.66 13.14
C LEU A 19 -9.30 -13.59 12.05
N GLU A 20 -10.40 -13.55 11.28
CA GLU A 20 -10.59 -12.49 10.28
C GLU A 20 -10.65 -11.10 10.93
N ARG A 21 -11.40 -10.94 12.02
CA ARG A 21 -11.47 -9.66 12.74
C ARG A 21 -10.12 -9.22 13.29
N ILE A 22 -9.32 -10.16 13.82
CA ILE A 22 -7.96 -9.87 14.29
C ILE A 22 -7.07 -9.45 13.13
N ALA A 23 -7.11 -10.15 12.00
CA ALA A 23 -6.34 -9.79 10.81
C ALA A 23 -6.65 -8.37 10.34
N ILE A 24 -7.95 -8.02 10.27
CA ILE A 24 -8.40 -6.65 9.92
C ILE A 24 -7.85 -5.62 10.91
N ALA A 25 -7.95 -5.89 12.22
CA ALA A 25 -7.50 -4.96 13.25
C ALA A 25 -5.97 -4.75 13.23
N VAL A 26 -5.20 -5.82 13.00
CA VAL A 26 -3.74 -5.76 12.90
C VAL A 26 -3.29 -5.05 11.62
N GLU A 27 -3.95 -5.29 10.49
CA GLU A 27 -3.63 -4.60 9.25
C GLU A 27 -3.92 -3.09 9.33
N ALA A 28 -4.94 -2.70 10.11
CA ALA A 28 -5.32 -1.30 10.29
C ALA A 28 -4.33 -0.46 11.13
N THR A 29 -3.42 -1.08 11.89
CA THR A 29 -2.45 -0.36 12.75
C THR A 29 -1.14 -0.04 12.06
N GLN A 30 -0.92 -0.55 10.85
CA GLN A 30 0.32 -0.34 10.11
C GLN A 30 0.13 0.69 9.02
N ASP A 31 0.75 1.85 9.20
CA ASP A 31 0.79 2.88 8.17
C ASP A 31 1.42 2.34 6.88
N ALA A 32 0.92 2.82 5.74
CA ALA A 32 1.48 2.47 4.46
C ALA A 32 2.94 2.98 4.36
N PRO A 33 3.84 2.18 3.77
CA PRO A 33 5.28 2.43 3.80
C PRO A 33 5.74 3.66 2.99
N ASN A 34 4.87 4.22 2.14
CA ASN A 34 5.20 5.34 1.25
C ASN A 34 6.48 5.13 0.42
N TYR A 35 6.56 3.98 -0.28
CA TYR A 35 7.68 3.66 -1.17
C TYR A 35 8.00 4.81 -2.12
N GLN A 36 9.27 5.00 -2.44
CA GLN A 36 9.74 6.01 -3.39
C GLN A 36 10.44 5.27 -4.52
N ILE A 37 9.86 5.33 -5.71
CA ILE A 37 10.32 4.63 -6.91
C ILE A 37 10.56 5.66 -8.02
N ASP A 38 11.44 5.34 -8.96
CA ASP A 38 11.69 6.19 -10.11
C ASP A 38 10.40 6.34 -10.95
N LEU A 39 10.18 7.54 -11.49
CA LEU A 39 9.00 7.80 -12.31
C LEU A 39 8.96 6.93 -13.57
N SER A 40 10.12 6.61 -14.15
CA SER A 40 10.24 5.80 -15.36
C SER A 40 9.73 4.36 -15.17
N ASP A 41 9.78 3.84 -13.94
CA ASP A 41 9.35 2.48 -13.62
C ASP A 41 7.83 2.34 -13.51
N PHE A 42 7.07 3.44 -13.46
CA PHE A 42 5.63 3.41 -13.16
C PHE A 42 4.84 2.47 -14.09
N ALA A 43 5.10 2.53 -15.40
CA ALA A 43 4.36 1.75 -16.38
C ALA A 43 4.63 0.23 -16.29
N SER A 44 5.81 -0.14 -15.81
CA SER A 44 6.28 -1.54 -15.71
C SER A 44 6.36 -2.05 -14.28
N PHE A 45 5.94 -1.26 -13.29
CA PHE A 45 6.09 -1.60 -11.88
C PHE A 45 5.32 -2.87 -11.51
N ASP A 46 6.01 -3.83 -10.90
CA ASP A 46 5.39 -5.04 -10.37
C ASP A 46 4.72 -4.75 -9.02
N TRP A 47 3.41 -4.51 -9.05
CA TRP A 47 2.60 -4.25 -7.86
C TRP A 47 2.60 -5.42 -6.86
N SER A 48 2.81 -6.65 -7.32
CA SER A 48 2.83 -7.82 -6.44
C SER A 48 4.07 -7.83 -5.54
N SER A 49 5.17 -7.19 -5.96
CA SER A 49 6.41 -7.07 -5.18
C SER A 49 6.23 -6.35 -3.84
N ILE A 50 5.21 -5.49 -3.72
CA ILE A 50 4.86 -4.79 -2.47
C ILE A 50 3.60 -5.35 -1.81
N GLY A 51 3.11 -6.51 -2.28
CA GLY A 51 1.87 -7.13 -1.82
C GLY A 51 0.60 -6.35 -2.22
N ALA A 52 0.68 -5.54 -3.28
CA ALA A 52 -0.47 -4.83 -3.83
C ALA A 52 -1.06 -5.55 -5.05
N ILE A 53 -2.35 -5.33 -5.29
CA ILE A 53 -3.08 -5.88 -6.43
C ILE A 53 -3.67 -4.72 -7.22
N VAL A 54 -3.48 -4.71 -8.54
CA VAL A 54 -4.15 -3.71 -9.40
C VAL A 54 -5.62 -4.08 -9.53
N GLU A 55 -6.50 -3.25 -8.97
CA GLU A 55 -7.95 -3.43 -9.06
C GLU A 55 -8.51 -2.80 -10.34
N HIS A 56 -7.94 -1.67 -10.75
CA HIS A 56 -8.33 -0.97 -11.97
C HIS A 56 -7.14 -0.32 -12.65
N SER A 57 -7.14 -0.37 -13.98
CA SER A 57 -6.15 0.26 -14.86
C SER A 57 -6.83 1.07 -15.95
N ASP A 58 -6.19 2.16 -16.35
CA ASP A 58 -6.56 2.96 -17.52
C ASP A 58 -5.41 3.02 -18.54
N ARG A 59 -5.54 3.88 -19.55
CA ARG A 59 -4.54 4.05 -20.62
C ARG A 59 -3.15 4.42 -20.12
N ASP A 60 -3.05 5.01 -18.93
CA ASP A 60 -1.80 5.50 -18.35
C ASP A 60 -1.22 4.48 -17.34
N GLY A 61 -1.89 3.35 -17.10
CA GLY A 61 -1.44 2.28 -16.19
C GLY A 61 -2.39 2.04 -15.03
N ALA A 62 -1.87 1.53 -13.90
CA ALA A 62 -2.67 1.31 -12.69
C ALA A 62 -3.35 2.62 -12.25
N ALA A 63 -4.63 2.55 -11.90
CA ALA A 63 -5.44 3.70 -11.46
C ALA A 63 -5.98 3.50 -10.05
N ILE A 64 -6.29 2.26 -9.67
CA ILE A 64 -6.67 1.86 -8.32
C ILE A 64 -5.92 0.58 -7.95
N VAL A 65 -5.30 0.58 -6.78
CA VAL A 65 -4.61 -0.60 -6.24
C VAL A 65 -5.15 -0.94 -4.86
N LEU A 66 -5.22 -2.24 -4.57
CA LEU A 66 -5.56 -2.80 -3.27
C LEU A 66 -4.28 -3.17 -2.54
N TRP A 67 -4.13 -2.68 -1.31
CA TRP A 67 -3.06 -3.07 -0.40
C TRP A 67 -3.66 -3.22 0.99
N ARG A 68 -3.53 -4.41 1.60
CA ARG A 68 -4.12 -4.75 2.91
C ARG A 68 -5.59 -4.32 3.04
N ARG A 69 -6.42 -4.78 2.11
CA ARG A 69 -7.87 -4.48 2.01
C ARG A 69 -8.23 -3.00 1.79
N ASN A 70 -7.25 -2.11 1.65
CA ASN A 70 -7.48 -0.69 1.40
C ASN A 70 -7.26 -0.32 -0.08
N ARG A 71 -8.16 0.50 -0.63
CA ARG A 71 -8.03 1.05 -1.98
C ARG A 71 -7.21 2.34 -1.95
N TYR A 72 -6.14 2.37 -2.74
CA TYR A 72 -5.35 3.57 -3.00
C TYR A 72 -5.59 4.03 -4.43
N LEU A 73 -5.87 5.32 -4.58
CA LEU A 73 -6.18 5.92 -5.88
C LEU A 73 -4.94 6.63 -6.41
N ARG A 74 -4.71 6.49 -7.72
CA ARG A 74 -3.68 7.26 -8.42
C ARG A 74 -3.99 8.76 -8.36
N ARG A 75 -2.97 9.54 -8.04
CA ARG A 75 -2.94 11.00 -8.00
C ARG A 75 -1.70 11.47 -8.75
N SER A 76 -1.73 12.69 -9.26
CA SER A 76 -0.58 13.33 -9.90
C SER A 76 -0.50 14.79 -9.51
N ALA A 77 0.71 15.34 -9.55
CA ALA A 77 0.91 16.77 -9.35
C ALA A 77 0.37 17.53 -10.56
N ALA A 78 -0.33 18.64 -10.31
CA ALA A 78 -0.82 19.52 -11.37
C ALA A 78 0.29 20.42 -11.97
N ASN A 79 1.47 20.45 -11.35
CA ASN A 79 2.55 21.34 -11.76
C ASN A 79 3.49 20.68 -12.78
N LYS A 80 4.03 21.48 -13.70
CA LYS A 80 4.91 21.01 -14.79
C LYS A 80 6.37 20.79 -14.37
N PHE A 81 6.74 21.20 -13.16
CA PHE A 81 8.13 21.30 -12.74
C PHE A 81 8.65 20.04 -12.03
N GLN A 82 7.77 19.24 -11.45
CA GLN A 82 8.14 17.99 -10.78
C GLN A 82 7.06 16.94 -11.05
N PRO A 83 7.14 16.24 -12.19
CA PRO A 83 6.18 15.19 -12.49
C PRO A 83 6.29 14.11 -11.40
N ALA A 84 5.16 13.84 -10.74
CA ALA A 84 5.07 12.80 -9.74
C ALA A 84 3.69 12.16 -9.82
N ILE A 85 3.68 10.84 -9.66
CA ILE A 85 2.47 10.01 -9.55
C ILE A 85 2.51 9.36 -8.17
N TRP A 86 1.42 9.37 -7.42
CA TRP A 86 1.36 8.66 -6.15
C TRP A 86 0.01 8.01 -5.93
N PHE A 87 0.00 6.98 -5.10
CA PHE A 87 -1.20 6.27 -4.71
C PHE A 87 -1.51 6.58 -3.25
N SER A 88 -2.65 7.21 -3.01
CA SER A 88 -3.06 7.61 -1.66
C SER A 88 -4.52 7.26 -1.36
N ARG A 89 -4.82 7.13 -0.07
CA ARG A 89 -6.19 7.01 0.45
C ARG A 89 -6.45 8.06 1.52
N SER A 90 -7.72 8.42 1.72
CA SER A 90 -8.13 9.34 2.79
C SER A 90 -8.18 8.60 4.13
N LEU A 91 -7.64 9.22 5.17
CA LEU A 91 -7.77 8.79 6.57
C LEU A 91 -8.85 9.57 7.32
N GLY A 92 -9.63 10.39 6.60
CA GLY A 92 -10.62 11.30 7.20
C GLY A 92 -10.06 12.70 7.39
N LYS A 93 -10.57 13.41 8.39
CA LYS A 93 -10.16 14.78 8.72
C LYS A 93 -9.42 14.82 10.04
N ASP A 94 -8.49 15.75 10.18
CA ASP A 94 -7.90 16.11 11.47
C ASP A 94 -8.83 17.01 12.30
N ASP A 95 -8.38 17.39 13.49
CA ASP A 95 -9.13 18.23 14.44
C ASP A 95 -9.37 19.66 13.90
N GLU A 96 -8.61 20.08 12.88
CA GLU A 96 -8.76 21.37 12.19
C GLU A 96 -9.67 21.27 10.96
N GLY A 97 -10.14 20.07 10.62
CA GLY A 97 -11.00 19.82 9.47
C GLY A 97 -10.26 19.62 8.14
N ASN A 98 -8.92 19.55 8.15
CA ASN A 98 -8.11 19.27 6.98
C ASN A 98 -8.12 17.77 6.66
N ASN A 99 -8.11 17.43 5.37
CA ASN A 99 -8.09 16.02 4.95
C ASN A 99 -6.72 15.40 5.21
N ARG A 100 -6.69 14.27 5.93
CA ARG A 100 -5.50 13.44 6.10
C ARG A 100 -5.45 12.38 5.02
N TYR A 101 -4.25 12.17 4.47
CA TYR A 101 -4.01 11.14 3.48
C TYR A 101 -2.84 10.27 3.88
N GLU A 102 -2.98 8.99 3.58
CA GLU A 102 -1.90 8.02 3.65
C GLU A 102 -1.43 7.70 2.23
N ARG A 103 -0.12 7.59 2.03
CA ARG A 103 0.48 7.32 0.72
C ARG A 103 1.17 5.96 0.74
N LEU A 104 0.82 5.10 -0.22
CA LEU A 104 1.41 3.77 -0.37
C LEU A 104 2.75 3.83 -1.12
N ILE A 105 2.77 4.54 -2.23
CA ILE A 105 3.92 4.63 -3.14
C ILE A 105 3.89 5.97 -3.88
N THR A 106 5.07 6.49 -4.16
CA THR A 106 5.33 7.68 -4.98
C THR A 106 6.31 7.30 -6.08
N PHE A 107 5.92 7.57 -7.33
CA PHE A 107 6.77 7.56 -8.51
C PHE A 107 7.18 9.00 -8.79
N LYS A 108 8.48 9.27 -8.74
CA LYS A 108 9.05 10.61 -8.96
C LYS A 108 10.47 10.46 -9.48
N GLU A 109 10.99 11.52 -10.08
CA GLU A 109 12.42 11.58 -10.40
C GLU A 109 13.22 11.47 -9.09
N LEU A 110 14.09 10.46 -9.03
CA LEU A 110 14.99 10.27 -7.89
C LEU A 110 16.32 10.95 -8.20
N PRO A 111 16.90 11.70 -7.24
CA PRO A 111 18.24 12.24 -7.44
C PRO A 111 19.25 11.11 -7.63
N GLU A 112 20.23 11.34 -8.49
CA GLU A 112 21.33 10.40 -8.70
C GLU A 112 22.03 10.15 -7.36
N ALA A 113 22.16 8.88 -6.97
CA ALA A 113 22.74 8.52 -5.69
C ALA A 113 24.23 8.89 -5.66
N GLU A 114 24.66 9.63 -4.65
CA GLU A 114 26.08 9.91 -4.46
C GLU A 114 26.85 8.60 -4.23
N PRO A 115 28.07 8.46 -4.78
CA PRO A 115 28.86 7.27 -4.60
C PRO A 115 29.16 7.05 -3.11
N LEU A 116 28.99 5.80 -2.66
CA LEU A 116 29.33 5.42 -1.29
C LEU A 116 30.77 5.86 -0.97
N PRO A 117 31.00 6.56 0.17
CA PRO A 117 32.34 6.92 0.61
C PRO A 117 33.25 5.69 0.70
N GLU A 118 34.50 5.81 0.27
CA GLU A 118 35.46 4.67 0.24
C GLU A 118 35.61 3.96 1.59
N LYS A 119 35.40 4.69 2.69
CA LYS A 119 35.47 4.15 4.06
C LYS A 119 34.40 3.09 4.33
N VAL A 120 33.25 3.15 3.65
CA VAL A 120 32.15 2.19 3.78
C VAL A 120 32.40 0.94 2.93
N ARG A 121 33.08 1.07 1.77
CA ARG A 121 33.36 -0.06 0.86
C ARG A 121 34.28 -1.14 1.43
N ARG A 122 35.05 -0.86 2.51
CA ARG A 122 36.01 -1.82 3.09
C ARG A 122 35.42 -2.77 4.13
N LEU A 123 34.11 -2.70 4.41
CA LEU A 123 33.43 -3.49 5.44
C LEU A 123 32.48 -4.56 4.87
N GLY A 124 32.47 -4.76 3.55
CA GLY A 124 31.64 -5.75 2.84
C GLY A 124 32.44 -6.94 2.34
#